data_AF-A0A6N3J5G6-F1
#
_entry.id   AF-A0A6N3J5G6-F1
#
_cell.length_a   1.000
_cell.length_b   1.000
_cell.length_c   1.000
_cell.angle_alpha   90.00
_cell.angle_beta   90.00
_cell.angle_gamma   90.00
#
_symmetry.space_group_name_H-M   'P 1'
#
loop_
_entity.id
_entity.type
_entity.pdbx_description
1 polymer ?
#
loop_
_entity_poly.entity_id
_entity_poly.type
_entity_poly.pdbx_seq_one_letter_code
_entity_poly.pdbx_strand_id
1 'polypeptide(L)'
;MYQYNKEVLITLLSDSAIQFFFNDVTHNTTAIEIRERVRAFSEVLAGILVTVSADGDYRMDIAKQLNAKTQQVTADMEAMMIESLQPNGFIWQKIQKMKGL
;
A
#
# COMPACT_ATOMS: atom_id res chain seq x y z
N MET A 1 -9.69 -29.86 -13.97
CA MET A 1 -9.44 -28.40 -14.01
C MET A 1 -8.85 -28.03 -12.66
N TYR A 2 -7.61 -27.52 -12.59
CA TYR A 2 -7.01 -27.12 -11.31
C TYR A 2 -7.76 -25.88 -10.80
N GLN A 3 -8.66 -26.07 -9.84
CA GLN A 3 -9.20 -24.96 -9.04
C GLN A 3 -8.07 -24.52 -8.11
N TYR A 4 -7.23 -23.59 -8.58
CA TYR A 4 -6.34 -22.90 -7.67
C TYR A 4 -7.21 -22.18 -6.63
N ASN A 5 -6.89 -22.36 -5.35
CA ASN A 5 -7.53 -21.60 -4.30
C ASN A 5 -7.24 -20.12 -4.58
N LYS A 6 -8.27 -19.34 -4.92
CA LYS A 6 -8.15 -17.92 -5.25
C LYS A 6 -7.49 -17.12 -4.14
N GLU A 7 -7.67 -17.54 -2.89
CA GLU A 7 -7.01 -16.95 -1.73
C GLU A 7 -5.49 -17.13 -1.83
N VAL A 8 -5.03 -18.34 -2.16
CA VAL A 8 -3.60 -18.63 -2.36
C VAL A 8 -3.03 -17.81 -3.51
N LEU A 9 -3.78 -17.65 -4.61
CA LEU A 9 -3.34 -16.84 -5.74
C LEU A 9 -3.26 -15.35 -5.40
N ILE A 10 -4.25 -14.82 -4.67
CA ILE A 10 -4.24 -13.43 -4.17
C ILE A 10 -3.03 -13.23 -3.24
N THR A 11 -2.79 -14.15 -2.31
CA THR A 11 -1.64 -14.06 -1.39
C THR A 11 -0.32 -14.04 -2.16
N LEU A 12 -0.10 -14.98 -3.08
CA LEU A 12 1.15 -15.05 -3.85
C LEU A 12 1.40 -13.80 -4.70
N LEU A 13 0.36 -13.28 -5.36
CA LEU A 13 0.46 -12.07 -6.17
C LEU A 13 0.66 -10.82 -5.31
N SER A 14 0.02 -10.76 -4.13
CA SER A 14 0.19 -9.66 -3.18
C SER A 14 1.61 -9.62 -2.63
N ASP A 15 2.15 -10.77 -2.22
CA ASP A 15 3.53 -10.89 -1.73
C ASP A 15 4.56 -10.50 -2.81
N SER A 16 4.32 -10.94 -4.05
CA SER A 16 5.16 -10.57 -5.20
C SER A 16 5.11 -9.06 -5.48
N ALA A 17 3.93 -8.45 -5.39
CA ALA A 17 3.78 -7.00 -5.53
C ALA A 17 4.49 -6.24 -4.40
N ILE A 18 4.39 -6.70 -3.15
CA ILE A 18 5.12 -6.11 -2.02
C ILE A 18 6.63 -6.15 -2.29
N GLN A 19 7.17 -7.30 -2.70
CA GLN A 19 8.60 -7.39 -3.03
C GLN A 19 8.96 -6.46 -4.19
N PHE A 20 8.14 -6.38 -5.23
CA PHE A 20 8.40 -5.51 -6.38
C PHE A 20 8.48 -4.02 -6.00
N PHE A 21 7.54 -3.54 -5.17
CA PHE A 21 7.46 -2.12 -4.82
C PHE A 21 8.38 -1.70 -3.68
N PHE A 22 8.85 -2.63 -2.85
CA PHE A 22 9.53 -2.31 -1.60
C PHE A 22 10.88 -3.02 -1.37
N ASN A 23 11.40 -3.84 -2.29
CA ASN A 23 12.67 -4.57 -2.09
C ASN A 23 13.92 -3.69 -1.94
N ASP A 24 13.90 -2.49 -2.50
CA ASP A 24 15.00 -1.52 -2.56
C ASP A 24 14.77 -0.33 -1.62
N VAL A 25 13.76 -0.41 -0.75
CA VAL A 25 13.54 0.58 0.30
C VAL A 25 14.68 0.49 1.31
N THR A 26 15.35 1.62 1.50
CA THR A 26 16.45 1.75 2.45
C THR A 26 16.21 2.95 3.37
N HIS A 27 17.16 3.19 4.29
CA HIS A 27 17.14 4.38 5.15
C HIS A 27 17.26 5.71 4.38
N ASN A 28 17.70 5.66 3.11
CA ASN A 28 17.82 6.84 2.24
C ASN A 28 16.55 7.11 1.44
N THR A 29 15.60 6.17 1.40
CA THR A 29 14.34 6.36 0.70
C THR A 29 13.53 7.43 1.40
N THR A 30 13.13 8.44 0.65
CA THR A 30 12.38 9.59 1.16
C THR A 30 10.93 9.21 1.45
N ALA A 31 10.29 9.99 2.33
CA ALA A 31 8.87 9.84 2.62
C ALA A 31 8.00 9.97 1.35
N ILE A 32 8.37 10.85 0.42
CA ILE A 32 7.64 11.07 -0.84
C ILE A 32 7.73 9.81 -1.71
N GLU A 33 8.93 9.22 -1.86
CA GLU A 33 9.11 7.99 -2.63
C GLU A 33 8.33 6.82 -2.03
N ILE A 34 8.30 6.68 -0.69
CA ILE A 34 7.51 5.66 -0.02
C ILE A 34 6.01 5.86 -0.31
N ARG A 35 5.51 7.10 -0.26
CA ARG A 35 4.10 7.41 -0.54
C ARG A 35 3.72 7.06 -1.97
N GLU A 36 4.52 7.44 -2.95
CA GLU A 36 4.26 7.11 -4.37
C GLU A 36 4.27 5.59 -4.62
N ARG A 37 5.21 4.86 -3.99
CA ARG A 37 5.27 3.38 -4.06
C ARG A 37 4.03 2.73 -3.45
N VAL A 38 3.58 3.21 -2.29
CA VAL A 38 2.35 2.72 -1.64
C VAL A 38 1.13 2.95 -2.51
N ARG A 39 1.04 4.13 -3.15
CA ARG A 39 -0.06 4.45 -4.07
C ARG A 39 -0.09 3.47 -5.25
N ALA A 40 1.06 3.29 -5.91
CA ALA A 40 1.20 2.37 -7.04
C ALA A 40 0.94 0.90 -6.64
N PHE A 41 1.46 0.47 -5.49
CA PHE A 41 1.17 -0.86 -4.93
C PHE A 41 -0.33 -1.08 -4.71
N SER A 42 -1.04 -0.08 -4.17
CA SER A 42 -2.48 -0.19 -3.89
C SER A 42 -3.29 -0.31 -5.18
N GLU A 43 -2.92 0.43 -6.23
CA GLU A 43 -3.54 0.31 -7.56
C GLU A 43 -3.35 -1.10 -8.16
N VAL A 44 -2.14 -1.67 -8.03
CA VAL A 44 -1.84 -3.04 -8.50
C VAL A 44 -2.57 -4.10 -7.69
N LEU A 45 -2.58 -3.98 -6.36
CA LEU A 45 -3.31 -4.89 -5.47
C LEU A 45 -4.81 -4.88 -5.81
N ALA A 46 -5.36 -3.70 -6.11
CA ALA A 46 -6.74 -3.56 -6.53
C ALA A 46 -7.02 -4.32 -7.84
N GLY A 47 -6.13 -4.17 -8.83
CA GLY A 47 -6.22 -4.91 -10.10
C GLY A 47 -6.15 -6.43 -9.93
N ILE A 48 -5.27 -6.92 -9.05
CA ILE A 48 -5.17 -8.35 -8.71
C ILE A 48 -6.49 -8.85 -8.14
N LEU A 49 -7.04 -8.15 -7.13
CA LEU A 49 -8.27 -8.54 -6.47
C LEU A 49 -9.46 -8.59 -7.44
N VAL A 50 -9.61 -7.58 -8.30
CA VAL A 50 -10.67 -7.56 -9.31
C VAL A 50 -10.50 -8.73 -10.30
N THR A 51 -9.29 -8.97 -10.79
CA THR A 51 -9.03 -9.98 -11.83
C THR A 51 -9.19 -11.41 -11.30
N VAL A 52 -8.68 -11.69 -10.09
CA VAL A 52 -8.77 -13.03 -9.49
C VAL A 52 -10.17 -13.33 -8.95
N SER A 53 -10.90 -12.29 -8.49
CA SER A 53 -12.28 -12.45 -8.02
C SER A 53 -13.32 -12.45 -9.14
N ALA A 54 -12.93 -12.24 -10.41
CA ALA A 54 -13.83 -12.02 -11.54
C ALA A 54 -14.67 -13.21 -12.02
N ASP A 55 -14.78 -14.31 -11.25
CA ASP A 55 -15.86 -15.27 -11.49
C ASP A 55 -17.14 -14.75 -10.81
N GLY A 56 -18.01 -14.13 -11.60
CA GLY A 56 -19.34 -13.68 -11.18
C GLY A 56 -19.61 -12.20 -11.46
N ASP A 57 -20.90 -11.85 -11.49
CA ASP A 57 -21.52 -10.56 -11.87
C ASP A 57 -21.17 -9.36 -10.94
N TYR A 58 -20.08 -9.44 -10.19
CA TYR A 58 -19.72 -8.55 -9.07
C TYR A 58 -18.74 -7.42 -9.44
N ARG A 59 -18.52 -7.17 -10.74
CA ARG A 59 -17.47 -6.26 -11.24
C ARG A 59 -17.61 -4.81 -10.75
N MET A 60 -18.83 -4.33 -10.52
CA MET A 60 -19.04 -2.93 -10.12
C MET A 60 -18.96 -2.70 -8.61
N ASP A 61 -19.50 -3.62 -7.81
CA ASP A 61 -19.55 -3.44 -6.36
C ASP A 61 -18.20 -3.70 -5.69
N ILE A 62 -17.45 -4.70 -6.17
CA ILE A 62 -16.09 -4.96 -5.67
C ILE A 62 -15.17 -3.79 -6.05
N ALA A 63 -15.25 -3.29 -7.28
CA ALA A 63 -14.43 -2.14 -7.69
C ALA A 63 -14.73 -0.88 -6.87
N LYS A 64 -16.01 -0.60 -6.56
CA LYS A 64 -16.40 0.52 -5.70
C LYS A 64 -15.91 0.34 -4.25
N GLN A 65 -16.11 -0.83 -3.66
CA GLN A 65 -15.67 -1.12 -2.30
C GLN A 65 -14.14 -1.08 -2.18
N LEU A 66 -13.44 -1.56 -3.20
CA LEU A 66 -11.98 -1.57 -3.24
C LEU A 66 -11.40 -0.18 -3.43
N ASN A 67 -12.01 0.66 -4.29
CA ASN A 67 -11.62 2.05 -4.45
C ASN A 67 -11.87 2.84 -3.15
N ALA A 68 -13.02 2.62 -2.49
CA ALA A 68 -13.32 3.23 -1.19
C ALA A 68 -12.31 2.80 -0.11
N LYS A 69 -11.97 1.51 -0.05
CA LYS A 69 -10.99 1.00 0.91
C LYS A 69 -9.57 1.49 0.62
N THR A 70 -9.20 1.62 -0.66
CA THR A 70 -7.91 2.19 -1.07
C THR A 70 -7.79 3.65 -0.68
N GLN A 71 -8.84 4.45 -0.89
CA GLN A 71 -8.90 5.84 -0.45
C GLN A 71 -8.79 5.95 1.08
N GLN A 72 -9.48 5.07 1.81
CA GLN A 72 -9.42 5.05 3.27
C GLN A 72 -8.02 4.69 3.78
N VAL A 73 -7.40 3.62 3.26
CA VAL A 73 -6.03 3.22 3.65
C VAL A 73 -5.03 4.32 3.31
N THR A 74 -5.16 4.97 2.15
CA THR A 74 -4.31 6.10 1.77
C THR A 74 -4.45 7.27 2.74
N ALA A 75 -5.69 7.61 3.13
CA ALA A 75 -5.96 8.68 4.09
C ALA A 75 -5.41 8.35 5.48
N ASP A 76 -5.57 7.11 5.96
CA ASP A 76 -5.05 6.67 7.26
C ASP A 76 -3.51 6.69 7.28
N MET A 77 -2.87 6.28 6.17
CA MET A 77 -1.41 6.34 6.03
C MET A 77 -0.89 7.78 5.96
N GLU A 78 -1.60 8.67 5.26
CA GLU A 78 -1.29 10.10 5.25
C GLU A 78 -1.42 10.72 6.64
N ALA A 79 -2.48 10.38 7.39
CA ALA A 79 -2.66 10.82 8.76
C ALA A 79 -1.52 10.34 9.66
N MET A 80 -1.14 9.06 9.60
CA MET A 80 0.00 8.52 10.35
C MET A 80 1.32 9.19 9.97
N MET A 81 1.52 9.54 8.69
CA MET A 81 2.72 10.25 8.24
C MET A 81 2.76 11.68 8.80
N ILE A 82 1.62 12.38 8.76
CA ILE A 82 1.49 13.73 9.31
C ILE A 82 1.76 13.71 10.81
N GLU A 83 1.15 12.79 11.56
CA GLU A 83 1.40 12.60 12.99
C GLU A 83 2.88 12.32 13.29
N SER A 84 3.52 11.51 12.45
CA SER A 84 4.95 11.20 12.57
C SER A 84 5.86 12.41 12.29
N LEU A 85 5.39 13.38 11.50
CA LEU A 85 6.09 14.61 11.13
C LEU A 85 5.81 15.80 12.06
N GLN A 86 4.79 15.73 12.91
CA GLN A 86 4.51 16.78 13.90
C GLN A 86 5.65 16.93 14.93
N PRO A 87 5.77 18.08 15.62
CA PRO A 87 6.73 18.25 16.70
C PRO A 87 6.63 17.13 17.74
N ASN A 88 7.77 16.50 18.05
CA ASN A 88 7.91 15.28 18.86
C ASN A 88 7.44 13.96 18.22
N GLY A 89 6.92 13.97 17.00
CA GLY A 89 6.66 12.78 16.20
C GLY A 89 7.94 12.01 15.86
N PHE A 90 7.83 10.71 15.59
CA PHE A 90 8.99 9.84 15.40
C PHE A 90 9.93 10.33 14.28
N ILE A 91 9.37 10.74 13.13
CA ILE A 91 10.16 11.26 12.01
C ILE A 91 10.72 12.65 12.35
N TRP A 92 9.93 13.50 13.02
CA TRP A 92 10.40 14.81 13.49
C TRP A 92 11.63 14.69 14.41
N GLN A 93 11.57 13.83 15.42
CA GLN A 93 12.69 13.59 16.34
C GLN A 93 13.94 13.10 15.61
N LYS A 94 13.75 12.26 14.58
CA LYS A 94 14.85 11.78 13.74
C LYS A 94 15.49 12.92 12.94
N ILE A 95 14.68 13.84 12.39
CA ILE A 95 15.16 15.04 11.68
C ILE A 95 15.93 15.97 12.61
N GLN A 96 15.43 16.22 13.83
CA GLN A 96 16.13 17.05 14.83
C GLN A 96 17.52 16.49 15.13
N LYS A 97 17.61 15.18 15.41
CA LYS A 97 18.89 14.49 15.65
C LYS A 97 19.87 14.59 14.49
N MET A 98 19.40 14.50 13.24
CA MET A 98 20.26 14.63 12.06
C MET A 98 20.75 16.06 11.82
N LYS A 99 19.97 17.06 12.23
CA LYS A 99 20.33 18.48 12.11
C LYS A 99 21.15 19.00 13.29
N GLY A 100 21.42 18.18 14.30
CA GLY A 100 22.14 18.58 15.50
C GLY A 100 21.35 19.55 16.38
N LEU A 101 20.02 19.50 16.30
CA LEU A 101 19.07 20.28 17.10
C LEU A 101 18.51 19.44 18.26
#